data_AF-A0A662BVP7-F1
#
_entry.id   AF-A0A662BVP7-F1
#
_cell.length_a   1.000
_cell.length_b   1.000
_cell.length_c   1.000
_cell.angle_alpha   90.00
_cell.angle_beta   90.00
_cell.angle_gamma   90.00
#
_symmetry.space_group_name_H-M   'P 1'
#
loop_
_entity.id
_entity.type
_entity.pdbx_description
1 polymer ?
#
loop_
_entity_poly.entity_id
_entity_poly.type
_entity_poly.pdbx_seq_one_letter_code
_entity_poly.pdbx_strand_id
1 'polypeptide(L)'
;MEINKDLQDTYNDYYDQSITEWRELGARQKARNIIEISEGYSFQKVIEVGAGDGSILSELNRQNYAKELYAVEISDSGIEAIKKRNLTSLTEVKKFDGYKTDYPADFFDLTILSHV
;
A
#
# COMPACT_ATOMS: atom_id res chain seq x y z
N MET A 1 6.32 23.13 -29.27
CA MET A 1 7.54 22.54 -28.68
C MET A 1 7.33 21.04 -28.76
N GLU A 2 7.92 20.38 -29.76
CA GLU A 2 7.78 18.93 -29.92
C GLU A 2 8.65 18.22 -28.88
N ILE A 3 8.01 17.40 -28.06
CA ILE A 3 8.70 16.51 -27.13
C ILE A 3 9.36 15.43 -27.98
N ASN A 4 10.67 15.21 -27.79
CA ASN A 4 11.42 14.16 -28.46
C ASN A 4 10.76 12.80 -28.18
N LYS A 5 10.33 12.12 -29.24
CA LYS A 5 9.55 10.88 -29.17
C LYS A 5 10.32 9.74 -28.51
N ASP A 6 11.63 9.64 -28.76
CA ASP A 6 12.50 8.64 -28.13
C ASP A 6 12.66 8.92 -26.62
N LEU A 7 12.64 10.20 -26.22
CA LEU A 7 12.69 10.60 -24.80
C LEU A 7 11.36 10.27 -24.08
N GLN A 8 10.24 10.41 -24.79
CA GLN A 8 8.91 10.06 -24.28
C GLN A 8 8.71 8.54 -24.19
N ASP A 9 9.20 7.78 -25.17
CA ASP A 9 9.14 6.32 -25.19
C ASP A 9 10.04 5.73 -24.11
N THR A 10 11.24 6.30 -23.88
CA THR A 10 12.12 5.93 -22.75
C THR A 10 11.42 6.16 -21.40
N TYR A 11 10.62 7.21 -21.24
CA TYR A 11 9.86 7.48 -20.01
C TYR A 11 8.59 6.61 -19.88
N ASN A 12 7.99 6.18 -20.99
CA ASN A 12 6.86 5.25 -20.99
C ASN A 12 7.29 3.82 -20.67
N ASP A 13 8.50 3.40 -21.07
CA ASP A 13 9.06 2.09 -20.74
C ASP A 13 9.46 1.96 -19.26
N TYR A 14 9.58 3.07 -18.53
CA TYR A 14 9.72 3.10 -17.07
C TYR A 14 8.41 2.83 -16.31
N TYR A 15 7.25 2.74 -16.98
CA TYR A 15 6.05 2.07 -16.45
C TYR A 15 6.24 0.55 -16.55
N ASP A 16 7.24 0.10 -15.80
CA ASP A 16 7.88 -1.19 -15.91
C ASP A 16 7.04 -2.27 -15.20
N GLN A 17 6.39 -3.13 -15.99
CA GLN A 17 5.67 -4.29 -15.46
C GLN A 17 6.57 -5.14 -14.56
N SER A 18 7.88 -5.17 -14.81
CA SER A 18 8.83 -5.94 -13.99
C SER A 18 9.01 -5.35 -12.59
N ILE A 19 8.99 -4.02 -12.43
CA ILE A 19 9.01 -3.37 -11.11
C ILE A 19 7.74 -3.68 -10.34
N THR A 20 6.59 -3.66 -11.03
CA THR A 20 5.30 -4.01 -10.44
C THR A 20 5.28 -5.47 -9.98
N GLU A 21 5.72 -6.40 -10.83
CA GLU A 21 5.81 -7.82 -10.48
C GLU A 21 6.76 -8.08 -9.30
N TRP A 22 7.89 -7.37 -9.24
CA TRP A 22 8.83 -7.47 -8.13
C TRP A 22 8.20 -7.00 -6.81
N ARG A 23 7.49 -5.86 -6.83
CA ARG A 23 6.78 -5.36 -5.65
C ARG A 23 5.68 -6.32 -5.19
N GLU A 24 4.92 -6.88 -6.12
CA GLU A 24 3.91 -7.90 -5.81
C GLU A 24 4.52 -9.16 -5.19
N LEU A 25 5.68 -9.61 -5.68
CA LEU A 25 6.41 -10.74 -5.10
C LEU A 25 6.92 -10.45 -3.69
N GLY A 26 7.48 -9.26 -3.47
CA GLY A 26 7.91 -8.80 -2.16
C GLY A 26 6.74 -8.68 -1.18
N ALA A 27 5.62 -8.10 -1.63
CA ALA A 27 4.41 -7.94 -0.84
C ALA A 27 3.85 -9.28 -0.35
N ARG A 28 3.85 -10.32 -1.19
CA ARG A 28 3.44 -11.68 -0.77
C ARG A 28 4.25 -12.20 0.41
N GLN A 29 5.57 -12.01 0.41
CA GLN A 29 6.44 -12.44 1.50
C GLN A 29 6.25 -11.57 2.75
N LYS A 30 6.18 -10.25 2.59
CA LYS A 30 5.95 -9.31 3.70
C LYS A 30 4.62 -9.58 4.39
N ALA A 31 3.53 -9.74 3.63
CA ALA A 31 2.22 -10.04 4.16
C ALA A 31 2.16 -11.41 4.85
N ARG A 32 2.84 -12.43 4.29
CA ARG A 32 3.00 -13.72 4.97
C ARG A 32 3.67 -13.54 6.33
N ASN A 33 4.80 -12.84 6.38
CA ASN A 33 5.49 -12.58 7.64
C ASN A 33 4.60 -11.84 8.63
N ILE A 34 3.84 -10.82 8.20
CA ILE A 34 2.89 -10.08 9.05
C ILE A 34 1.85 -11.05 9.65
N ILE A 35 1.29 -11.95 8.85
CA ILE A 35 0.30 -12.93 9.31
C ILE A 35 0.94 -13.91 10.29
N GLU A 36 2.13 -14.44 9.99
CA GLU A 36 2.84 -15.39 10.84
C GLU A 36 3.22 -14.79 12.20
N ILE A 37 3.77 -13.58 12.24
CA ILE A 37 4.18 -12.94 13.52
C ILE A 37 2.98 -12.51 14.37
N SER A 38 1.82 -12.34 13.76
CA SER A 38 0.58 -11.95 14.44
C SER A 38 -0.40 -13.11 14.60
N GLU A 39 0.08 -14.34 14.45
CA GLU A 39 -0.73 -15.54 14.64
C GLU A 39 -1.37 -15.55 16.04
N GLY A 40 -2.65 -15.93 16.10
CA GLY A 40 -3.44 -15.93 17.33
C GLY A 40 -4.10 -14.59 17.67
N TYR A 41 -3.78 -13.51 16.95
CA TYR A 41 -4.47 -12.23 17.06
C TYR A 41 -5.51 -12.04 15.94
N SER A 42 -6.45 -11.14 16.17
CA SER A 42 -7.43 -10.73 15.16
C SER A 42 -7.61 -9.24 15.23
N PHE A 43 -7.56 -8.57 14.08
CA PHE A 43 -7.60 -7.12 13.98
C PHE A 43 -8.88 -6.65 13.28
N GLN A 44 -9.52 -5.63 13.81
CA GLN A 44 -10.65 -4.97 13.16
C GLN A 44 -10.14 -3.88 12.21
N LYS A 45 -9.28 -2.98 12.71
CA LYS A 45 -8.77 -1.82 11.99
C LYS A 45 -7.25 -1.86 11.91
N VAL A 46 -6.73 -1.94 10.69
CA VAL A 46 -5.29 -1.98 10.42
C VAL A 46 -4.91 -0.84 9.51
N ILE A 47 -3.84 -0.13 9.84
CA ILE A 47 -3.26 0.92 9.00
C ILE A 47 -1.88 0.51 8.48
N GLU A 48 -1.62 0.74 7.20
CA GLU A 48 -0.26 0.76 6.66
C GLU A 48 0.23 2.21 6.50
N VAL A 49 1.39 2.51 7.10
CA VAL A 49 2.05 3.81 7.01
C VAL A 49 3.16 3.76 5.96
N GLY A 50 3.06 4.61 4.94
CA GLY A 50 3.94 4.55 3.77
C GLY A 50 3.58 3.37 2.87
N ALA A 51 2.28 3.26 2.52
CA ALA A 51 1.72 2.10 1.82
C ALA A 51 2.19 1.96 0.36
N GLY A 52 2.88 2.97 -0.20
CA GLY A 52 3.41 2.92 -1.56
C GLY A 52 2.30 2.71 -2.59
N ASP A 53 2.39 1.62 -3.36
CA ASP A 53 1.37 1.25 -4.34
C ASP A 53 0.25 0.35 -3.77
N GLY A 54 0.28 0.01 -2.49
CA GLY A 54 -0.72 -0.82 -1.82
C GLY A 54 -0.59 -2.32 -2.07
N SER A 55 0.54 -2.81 -2.57
CA SER A 55 0.76 -4.24 -2.82
C SER A 55 0.60 -5.11 -1.57
N ILE A 56 1.03 -4.66 -0.40
CA ILE A 56 0.82 -5.38 0.87
C ILE A 56 -0.65 -5.34 1.30
N LEU A 57 -1.29 -4.18 1.26
CA LEU A 57 -2.74 -4.06 1.51
C LEU A 57 -3.54 -5.01 0.61
N SER A 58 -3.14 -5.16 -0.66
CA SER A 58 -3.77 -6.07 -1.60
C SER A 58 -3.70 -7.53 -1.15
N GLU A 59 -2.56 -7.96 -0.63
CA GLU A 59 -2.36 -9.30 -0.11
C GLU A 59 -3.15 -9.54 1.19
N LEU A 60 -3.11 -8.57 2.11
CA LEU A 60 -3.87 -8.63 3.36
C LEU A 60 -5.39 -8.64 3.11
N ASN A 61 -5.86 -7.86 2.14
CA ASN A 61 -7.25 -7.86 1.70
C ASN A 61 -7.65 -9.24 1.16
N ARG A 62 -6.82 -9.86 0.31
CA ARG A 62 -7.09 -11.19 -0.25
C ARG A 62 -7.24 -12.26 0.83
N GLN A 63 -6.50 -12.13 1.93
CA GLN A 63 -6.52 -13.07 3.05
C GLN A 63 -7.54 -12.70 4.14
N ASN A 64 -8.36 -11.66 3.94
CA ASN A 64 -9.31 -11.15 4.94
C ASN A 64 -8.65 -10.88 6.30
N TYR A 65 -7.42 -10.36 6.29
CA TYR A 65 -6.61 -10.20 7.50
C TYR A 65 -7.23 -9.24 8.54
N ALA A 66 -7.98 -8.25 8.06
CA ALA A 66 -8.72 -7.31 8.90
C ALA A 66 -10.05 -6.95 8.24
N LYS A 67 -10.99 -6.43 9.04
CA LYS A 67 -12.28 -5.94 8.51
C LYS A 67 -12.11 -4.62 7.76
N GLU A 68 -11.27 -3.74 8.28
CA GLU A 68 -11.02 -2.42 7.75
C GLU A 68 -9.52 -2.20 7.58
N LEU A 69 -9.11 -1.93 6.33
CA LEU A 69 -7.76 -1.52 5.97
C LEU A 69 -7.72 -0.02 5.73
N TYR A 70 -6.68 0.61 6.26
CA TYR A 70 -6.40 2.03 6.11
C TYR A 70 -4.99 2.21 5.56
N ALA A 71 -4.79 3.29 4.84
CA ALA A 71 -3.50 3.61 4.27
C ALA A 71 -3.17 5.09 4.42
N VAL A 72 -1.90 5.37 4.70
CA VAL A 72 -1.36 6.73 4.58
C VAL A 72 -0.13 6.71 3.69
N GLU A 73 -0.07 7.65 2.75
CA GLU A 73 0.99 7.71 1.73
C GLU A 73 1.31 9.17 1.38
N ILE A 74 2.60 9.46 1.14
CA ILE A 74 3.07 10.82 0.80
C ILE A 74 2.95 11.10 -0.70
N SER A 75 3.01 10.08 -1.55
CA SER A 75 2.92 10.22 -3.00
C SER A 75 1.48 10.22 -3.51
N ASP A 76 1.11 11.22 -4.34
CA ASP A 76 -0.20 11.21 -5.02
C ASP A 76 -0.34 10.01 -5.96
N SER A 77 0.74 9.60 -6.63
CA SER A 77 0.69 8.43 -7.51
C SER A 77 0.52 7.12 -6.73
N GLY A 78 1.07 7.03 -5.51
CA GLY A 78 0.86 5.89 -4.62
C GLY A 78 -0.58 5.80 -4.13
N ILE A 79 -1.14 6.93 -3.68
CA ILE A 79 -2.55 7.04 -3.29
C ILE A 79 -3.47 6.60 -4.43
N GLU A 80 -3.25 7.09 -5.65
CA GLU A 80 -4.05 6.71 -6.80
C GLU A 80 -3.86 5.24 -7.20
N ALA A 81 -2.65 4.69 -7.05
CA ALA A 81 -2.41 3.26 -7.25
C ALA A 81 -3.20 2.41 -6.25
N ILE A 82 -3.20 2.77 -4.96
CA ILE A 82 -3.98 2.09 -3.91
C ILE A 82 -5.48 2.12 -4.25
N LYS A 83 -6.03 3.29 -4.59
CA LYS A 83 -7.45 3.42 -4.96
C LYS A 83 -7.83 2.54 -6.15
N LYS A 84 -6.98 2.50 -7.18
CA LYS A 84 -7.22 1.69 -8.40
C LYS A 84 -7.26 0.18 -8.14
N ARG A 85 -6.71 -0.30 -7.02
CA ARG A 85 -6.80 -1.72 -6.64
C ARG A 85 -8.21 -2.15 -6.24
N ASN A 86 -9.11 -1.22 -5.91
CA ASN A 86 -10.50 -1.51 -5.52
C ASN A 86 -10.60 -2.60 -4.43
N LEU A 87 -9.76 -2.47 -3.39
CA LEU A 87 -9.72 -3.45 -2.28
C LEU A 87 -11.01 -3.38 -1.48
N THR A 88 -11.65 -4.53 -1.28
CA THR A 88 -12.96 -4.64 -0.62
C THR A 88 -12.96 -4.20 0.84
N SER A 89 -11.82 -4.32 1.53
CA SER A 89 -11.65 -3.91 2.93
C SER A 89 -11.03 -2.52 3.09
N LEU A 90 -10.58 -1.87 2.01
CA LEU A 90 -10.00 -0.52 2.10
C LEU A 90 -11.07 0.49 2.46
N THR A 91 -10.96 1.05 3.66
CA THR A 91 -11.88 2.05 4.20
C THR A 91 -11.43 3.46 3.84
N GLU A 92 -10.13 3.74 3.94
CA GLU A 92 -9.60 5.07 3.66
C GLU A 92 -8.14 5.04 3.22
N VAL A 93 -7.78 5.92 2.29
CA VAL A 93 -6.39 6.27 1.97
C VAL A 93 -6.23 7.78 2.06
N LYS A 94 -5.26 8.24 2.86
CA LYS A 94 -4.99 9.66 3.11
C LYS A 94 -3.59 10.07 2.65
N LYS A 95 -3.50 11.32 2.21
CA LYS A 95 -2.21 12.00 2.03
C LYS A 95 -1.57 12.22 3.40
N PHE A 96 -0.31 11.85 3.52
CA PHE A 96 0.45 11.96 4.75
C PHE A 96 1.72 12.78 4.56
N ASP A 97 2.01 13.63 5.52
CA ASP A 97 3.12 14.58 5.48
C ASP A 97 4.40 14.05 6.17
N GLY A 98 4.33 12.86 6.77
CA GLY A 98 5.43 12.28 7.56
C GLY A 98 5.36 12.56 9.06
N TYR A 99 4.46 13.44 9.51
CA TYR A 99 4.42 13.93 10.88
C TYR A 99 3.10 13.64 11.59
N LYS A 100 1.96 13.76 10.90
CA LYS A 100 0.63 13.59 11.52
C LYS A 100 -0.33 12.81 10.64
N THR A 101 -1.03 11.86 11.24
CA THR A 101 -2.04 11.04 10.55
C THR A 101 -3.47 11.50 10.82
N ASP A 102 -3.67 12.39 11.81
CA ASP A 102 -4.96 12.93 12.27
C ASP A 102 -6.01 11.88 12.68
N TYR A 103 -5.59 10.64 12.96
CA TYR A 103 -6.45 9.66 13.62
C TYR A 103 -6.41 9.83 15.15
N PRO A 104 -7.53 9.53 15.85
CA PRO A 104 -7.53 9.48 17.31
C PRO A 104 -6.51 8.48 17.86
N ALA A 105 -6.08 8.69 19.11
CA ALA A 105 -5.33 7.68 19.85
C ALA A 105 -6.12 6.36 19.92
N ASP A 106 -5.40 5.24 19.88
CA ASP A 106 -5.96 3.88 19.95
C ASP A 106 -7.03 3.55 18.89
N PHE A 107 -7.02 4.27 17.76
CA PHE A 107 -7.99 4.04 16.67
C PHE A 107 -7.72 2.76 15.86
N PHE A 108 -6.46 2.32 15.79
CA PHE A 108 -6.04 1.12 15.06
C PHE A 108 -5.59 0.02 16.02
N ASP A 109 -5.95 -1.23 15.71
CA ASP A 109 -5.51 -2.41 16.46
C ASP A 109 -4.08 -2.81 16.07
N LEU A 110 -3.66 -2.47 14.85
CA LEU A 110 -2.32 -2.72 14.33
C LEU A 110 -1.89 -1.62 13.35
N THR A 111 -0.63 -1.21 13.48
CA THR A 111 0.07 -0.34 12.53
C THR A 111 1.19 -1.12 11.86
N ILE A 112 1.19 -1.13 10.53
CA ILE A 112 2.22 -1.76 9.71
C ILE A 112 3.16 -0.68 9.17
N LEU A 113 4.45 -0.85 9.42
CA LEU A 113 5.53 -0.07 8.81
C LEU A 113 6.48 -1.04 8.12
N SER A 114 6.27 -1.26 6.83
CA SER A 114 7.03 -2.24 6.05
C SER A 114 8.13 -1.63 5.18
N HIS A 115 8.25 -0.29 5.18
CA HIS A 115 9.18 0.56 4.42
C HIS A 115 10.34 -0.21 3.75
N VAL A 116 10.19 -0.52 2.46
CA VAL A 116 11.24 -0.89 1.49
C VAL A 116 10.63 -0.93 0.10
#